data_AF-A0A1A2LAS4-F1
#
_entry.id   AF-A0A1A2LAS4-F1
#
_cell.length_a   1.000
_cell.length_b   1.000
_cell.length_c   1.000
_cell.angle_alpha   90.00
_cell.angle_beta   90.00
_cell.angle_gamma   90.00
#
_symmetry.space_group_name_H-M   'P 1'
#
loop_
_entity.id
_entity.type
_entity.pdbx_description
1 polymer ?
#
loop_
_entity_poly.entity_id
_entity_poly.type
_entity_poly.pdbx_seq_one_letter_code
_entity_poly.pdbx_strand_id
1 'polypeptide(L)'
;MPAIDKDINFGDGPFFGNEYFHVMELSPLADRYLAYVCDGKYNIFHPAIGHSGKYASVLDYPSGKGDVQKREEAAVTLWRIEFKNGDAGDKTTQLQEGKSPAPIGDVFGDWKITGASQGNYWGSLKNTVHTPRDPDYVQLRQQCRDTMPHNLEERAQILMSVLDAPPPAEPAVPGWPGSTA
;
A
#
# COMPACT_ATOMS: atom_id res chain seq x y z
N MET A 1 16.37 9.38 10.72
CA MET A 1 15.98 7.96 10.91
C MET A 1 14.83 7.69 9.97
N PRO A 2 14.88 6.66 9.11
CA PRO A 2 13.72 6.30 8.31
C PRO A 2 12.56 5.98 9.26
N ALA A 3 11.34 6.32 8.87
CA ALA A 3 10.14 5.97 9.61
C ALA A 3 9.99 4.44 9.55
N ILE A 4 10.49 3.74 10.57
CA ILE A 4 10.23 2.32 10.76
C ILE A 4 8.79 2.26 11.26
N ASP A 5 7.89 1.80 10.40
CA ASP A 5 6.54 1.45 10.82
C ASP A 5 6.65 0.33 11.85
N LYS A 6 6.34 0.63 13.11
CA LYS A 6 6.34 -0.37 14.20
C LYS A 6 5.35 -1.51 13.95
N ASP A 7 4.43 -1.32 13.01
CA ASP A 7 3.38 -2.25 12.69
C ASP A 7 3.70 -3.11 11.45
N ILE A 8 4.90 -2.98 10.87
CA ILE A 8 5.38 -3.84 9.78
C ILE A 8 6.74 -4.41 10.17
N ASN A 9 6.81 -5.75 10.21
CA ASN A 9 8.06 -6.43 10.44
C ASN A 9 8.78 -6.59 9.10
N PHE A 10 9.43 -5.52 8.65
CA PHE A 10 10.23 -5.60 7.43
C PHE A 10 11.38 -6.62 7.58
N GLY A 11 11.84 -6.91 8.80
CA GLY A 11 13.08 -7.66 9.00
C GLY A 11 14.25 -7.04 8.23
N ASP A 12 15.34 -7.78 8.12
CA ASP A 12 16.27 -7.58 7.01
C ASP A 12 15.73 -8.45 5.87
N GLY A 13 15.45 -7.85 4.70
CA GLY A 13 15.00 -8.60 3.52
C GLY A 13 15.94 -9.76 3.15
N PRO A 14 15.69 -10.50 2.07
CA PRO A 14 14.86 -10.12 0.93
C PRO A 14 13.35 -10.28 1.12
N PHE A 15 12.57 -9.50 0.36
CA PHE A 15 11.11 -9.60 0.28
C PHE A 15 10.68 -10.35 -0.97
N PHE A 16 9.58 -11.10 -0.87
CA PHE A 16 9.04 -11.95 -1.92
C PHE A 16 7.52 -11.83 -2.00
N GLY A 17 6.94 -12.19 -3.15
CA GLY A 17 5.50 -12.09 -3.39
C GLY A 17 5.06 -10.73 -3.92
N ASN A 18 3.84 -10.31 -3.56
CA ASN A 18 3.15 -9.20 -4.20
C ASN A 18 2.47 -8.28 -3.16
N GLU A 19 2.64 -6.98 -3.35
CA GLU A 19 1.81 -5.94 -2.75
C GLU A 19 0.74 -5.50 -3.76
N TYR A 20 -0.50 -5.34 -3.33
CA TYR A 20 -1.61 -5.04 -4.22
C TYR A 20 -2.06 -3.59 -4.07
N PHE A 21 -1.80 -2.77 -5.09
CA PHE A 21 -2.30 -1.40 -5.17
C PHE A 21 -3.48 -1.29 -6.11
N HIS A 22 -4.53 -0.57 -5.70
CA HIS A 22 -5.67 -0.27 -6.57
C HIS A 22 -6.20 1.14 -6.32
N VAL A 23 -6.29 1.97 -7.36
CA VAL A 23 -6.89 3.31 -7.25
C VAL A 23 -8.41 3.16 -7.23
N MET A 24 -9.03 3.40 -6.09
CA MET A 24 -10.48 3.30 -5.89
C MET A 24 -11.22 4.52 -6.44
N GLU A 25 -10.64 5.69 -6.21
CA GLU A 25 -11.25 6.96 -6.58
C GLU A 25 -10.15 7.97 -6.93
N LEU A 26 -10.45 8.82 -7.92
CA LEU A 26 -9.70 10.02 -8.22
C LEU A 26 -10.69 11.15 -8.46
N SER A 27 -10.75 12.10 -7.52
CA SER A 27 -11.73 13.19 -7.52
C SER A 27 -11.04 14.55 -7.47
N PRO A 28 -11.49 15.52 -8.28
CA PRO A 28 -10.97 16.88 -8.21
C PRO A 28 -11.42 17.56 -6.91
N LEU A 29 -10.52 18.35 -6.34
CA LEU A 29 -10.79 19.38 -5.35
C LEU A 29 -10.55 20.75 -6.01
N ALA A 30 -10.85 21.86 -5.30
CA ALA A 30 -10.78 23.21 -5.88
C ALA A 30 -9.43 23.52 -6.58
N ASP A 31 -8.31 23.24 -5.92
CA ASP A 31 -6.95 23.45 -6.44
C ASP A 31 -6.06 22.20 -6.30
N ARG A 32 -6.68 21.03 -6.07
CA ARG A 32 -6.01 19.76 -5.74
C ARG A 32 -6.78 18.59 -6.34
N TYR A 33 -6.25 17.39 -6.16
CA TYR A 33 -6.95 16.14 -6.37
C TYR A 33 -6.86 15.30 -5.10
N LEU A 34 -7.91 14.53 -4.86
CA LEU A 34 -8.00 13.51 -3.85
C LEU A 34 -8.01 12.15 -4.55
N ALA A 35 -7.08 11.28 -4.17
CA ALA A 35 -7.12 9.88 -4.51
C ALA A 35 -7.35 9.02 -3.26
N TYR A 36 -8.17 7.99 -3.43
CA TYR A 36 -8.25 6.88 -2.50
C TYR A 36 -7.58 5.66 -3.13
N VAL A 37 -6.55 5.14 -2.47
CA VAL A 37 -5.75 4.03 -3.00
C VAL A 37 -5.73 2.88 -2.01
N CYS A 38 -6.20 1.72 -2.45
CA CYS A 38 -6.07 0.47 -1.73
C CYS A 38 -4.66 -0.04 -1.74
N ASP A 39 -4.28 -0.64 -0.63
CA ASP A 39 -2.96 -1.21 -0.39
C ASP A 39 -3.11 -2.52 0.41
N GLY A 40 -2.90 -3.65 -0.27
CA GLY A 40 -2.95 -4.99 0.28
C GLY A 40 -1.56 -5.58 0.47
N LYS A 41 -1.11 -5.72 1.72
CA LYS A 41 0.27 -6.13 2.08
C LYS A 41 0.42 -7.58 2.52
N TYR A 42 -0.69 -8.31 2.62
CA TYR A 42 -0.71 -9.66 3.20
C TYR A 42 0.14 -10.68 2.43
N ASN A 43 0.32 -10.50 1.12
CA ASN A 43 1.02 -11.46 0.25
C ASN A 43 2.49 -11.09 -0.01
N ILE A 44 3.09 -10.29 0.89
CA ILE A 44 4.52 -10.01 0.91
C ILE A 44 5.15 -10.85 2.01
N PHE A 45 6.23 -11.54 1.69
CA PHE A 45 6.91 -12.47 2.59
C PHE A 45 8.37 -12.10 2.80
N HIS A 46 8.88 -12.39 4.00
CA HIS A 46 10.30 -12.28 4.35
C HIS A 46 10.77 -13.54 5.11
N PRO A 47 12.08 -13.76 5.28
CA PRO A 47 12.58 -14.86 6.11
C PRO A 47 11.96 -14.85 7.51
N ALA A 48 11.34 -15.96 7.90
CA ALA A 48 10.60 -16.08 9.15
C ALA A 48 11.55 -16.05 10.36
N ILE A 49 11.29 -15.15 11.30
CA ILE A 49 12.13 -14.98 12.49
C ILE A 49 12.05 -16.25 13.35
N GLY A 50 13.21 -16.83 13.67
CA GLY A 50 13.29 -18.06 14.47
C GLY A 50 13.03 -19.36 13.69
N HIS A 51 12.75 -19.29 12.39
CA HIS A 51 12.48 -20.44 11.54
C HIS A 51 13.40 -20.45 10.31
N SER A 52 14.59 -21.03 10.47
CA SER A 52 15.59 -21.10 9.38
C SER A 52 15.04 -21.77 8.12
N GLY A 53 15.23 -21.13 6.97
CA GLY A 53 14.75 -21.61 5.67
C GLY A 53 13.24 -21.50 5.46
N LYS A 54 12.52 -20.80 6.35
CA LYS A 54 11.08 -20.56 6.22
C LYS A 54 10.80 -19.09 5.93
N TYR A 55 9.61 -18.83 5.39
CA TYR A 55 9.15 -17.49 5.04
C TYR A 55 7.77 -17.23 5.63
N ALA A 56 7.54 -16.03 6.15
CA ALA A 56 6.27 -15.61 6.71
C ALA A 56 5.88 -14.25 6.14
N SER A 57 4.58 -13.90 6.24
CA SER A 57 4.10 -12.59 5.80
C SER A 57 4.81 -11.47 6.54
N VAL A 58 5.04 -10.31 5.91
CA VAL A 58 5.59 -9.09 6.56
C VAL A 58 4.71 -8.53 7.67
N LEU A 59 3.46 -9.00 7.73
CA LEU A 59 2.51 -8.72 8.79
C LEU A 59 2.50 -9.82 9.87
N ASP A 60 3.42 -10.80 9.82
CA ASP A 60 3.58 -11.78 10.88
C ASP A 60 4.34 -11.17 12.07
N TYR A 61 3.63 -11.05 13.19
CA TYR A 61 4.21 -10.58 14.44
C TYR A 61 4.71 -11.76 15.28
N PRO A 62 5.99 -11.76 15.70
CA PRO A 62 6.58 -12.86 16.46
C PRO A 62 6.02 -13.02 17.89
N SER A 63 5.28 -12.05 18.44
CA SER A 63 4.79 -12.08 19.83
C SER A 63 3.45 -12.78 20.06
N GLY A 64 3.04 -13.66 19.14
CA GLY A 64 2.00 -14.64 19.38
C GLY A 64 0.86 -14.57 18.39
N LYS A 65 0.02 -15.62 18.41
CA LYS A 65 -1.22 -15.84 17.64
C LYS A 65 -2.24 -14.72 17.85
N GLY A 66 -1.86 -13.50 17.49
CA GLY A 66 -2.68 -12.31 17.58
C GLY A 66 -3.96 -12.55 16.78
N ASP A 67 -5.04 -11.97 17.28
CA ASP A 67 -6.36 -11.95 16.68
C ASP A 67 -6.27 -11.86 15.14
N VAL A 68 -6.51 -12.99 14.46
CA VAL A 68 -6.41 -13.11 13.00
C VAL A 68 -7.31 -12.09 12.32
N GLN A 69 -8.44 -11.77 12.95
CA GLN A 69 -9.35 -10.74 12.48
C GLN A 69 -8.68 -9.36 12.47
N LYS A 70 -8.01 -8.96 13.56
CA LYS A 70 -7.28 -7.68 13.60
C LYS A 70 -6.13 -7.63 12.60
N ARG A 71 -5.43 -8.75 12.39
CA ARG A 71 -4.36 -8.85 11.39
C ARG A 71 -4.92 -8.66 9.98
N GLU A 72 -6.02 -9.33 9.68
CA GLU A 72 -6.68 -9.21 8.38
C GLU A 72 -7.27 -7.81 8.16
N GLU A 73 -7.81 -7.17 9.21
CA GLU A 73 -8.27 -5.78 9.14
C GLU A 73 -7.13 -4.79 8.85
N ALA A 74 -5.90 -5.07 9.33
CA ALA A 74 -4.71 -4.27 9.06
C ALA A 74 -4.04 -4.60 7.71
N ALA A 75 -4.34 -5.77 7.14
CA ALA A 75 -3.70 -6.26 5.93
C ALA A 75 -4.10 -5.54 4.64
N VAL A 76 -5.24 -4.85 4.67
CA VAL A 76 -5.75 -4.03 3.58
C VAL A 76 -6.03 -2.63 4.10
N THR A 77 -5.22 -1.67 3.67
CA THR A 77 -5.34 -0.27 4.07
C THR A 77 -5.88 0.56 2.92
N LEU A 78 -6.73 1.54 3.24
CA LEU A 78 -7.15 2.56 2.28
C LEU A 78 -6.42 3.87 2.58
N TRP A 79 -5.64 4.33 1.63
CA TRP A 79 -4.91 5.58 1.72
C TRP A 79 -5.77 6.73 1.23
N ARG A 80 -5.83 7.82 1.99
CA ARG A 80 -6.24 9.14 1.51
C ARG A 80 -5.00 9.90 1.05
N ILE A 81 -4.93 10.27 -0.22
CA ILE A 81 -3.79 10.99 -0.80
C ILE A 81 -4.31 12.26 -1.45
N GLU A 82 -3.82 13.42 -1.03
CA GLU A 82 -4.06 14.67 -1.75
C GLU A 82 -2.81 15.09 -2.52
N PHE A 83 -3.00 15.53 -3.74
CA PHE A 83 -1.94 16.06 -4.58
C PHE A 83 -2.36 17.33 -5.29
N LYS A 84 -1.40 18.22 -5.49
CA LYS A 84 -1.61 19.56 -6.05
C LYS A 84 -0.62 19.78 -7.18
N ASN A 85 -1.05 20.49 -8.22
CA ASN A 85 -0.12 21.05 -9.18
C ASN A 85 0.62 22.21 -8.51
N GLY A 86 1.92 22.03 -8.27
CA GLY A 86 2.77 23.04 -7.65
C GLY A 86 3.16 24.15 -8.61
N ASP A 87 3.73 25.22 -8.06
CA ASP A 87 4.54 26.13 -8.89
C ASP A 87 5.73 25.35 -9.44
N ALA A 88 6.12 25.65 -10.69
CA ALA A 88 7.14 24.94 -11.46
C ALA A 88 8.32 24.51 -10.56
N GLY A 89 8.42 23.19 -10.30
CA GLY A 89 9.55 22.63 -9.58
C GLY A 89 10.76 22.53 -10.51
N ASP A 90 11.96 22.40 -9.94
CA ASP A 90 13.12 21.99 -10.73
C ASP A 90 12.79 20.63 -11.38
N LYS A 91 12.53 20.67 -12.69
CA LYS A 91 12.28 19.47 -13.47
C LYS A 91 13.54 18.65 -13.46
N THR A 92 13.51 17.52 -12.74
CA THR A 92 14.61 16.57 -12.84
C THR A 92 14.67 16.08 -14.28
N THR A 93 15.80 16.35 -14.93
CA THR A 93 16.10 15.86 -16.27
C THR A 93 16.80 14.51 -16.23
N GLN A 94 17.16 14.02 -15.02
CA GLN A 94 17.71 12.69 -14.87
C GLN A 94 16.63 11.65 -15.12
N LEU A 95 16.96 10.75 -16.05
CA LEU A 95 16.12 9.60 -16.36
C LEU A 95 16.14 8.63 -15.18
N GLN A 96 14.99 8.02 -14.91
CA GLN A 96 14.92 6.90 -13.98
C GLN A 96 15.52 5.67 -14.66
N GLU A 97 16.47 5.00 -13.98
CA GLU A 97 17.14 3.81 -14.49
C GLU A 97 16.68 2.56 -13.73
N GLY A 98 16.48 1.45 -14.44
CA GLY A 98 16.07 0.18 -13.84
C GLY A 98 15.76 -0.89 -14.88
N LYS A 99 15.74 -2.16 -14.46
CA LYS A 99 15.39 -3.30 -15.33
C LYS A 99 13.89 -3.44 -15.57
N SER A 100 13.07 -2.86 -14.69
CA SER A 100 11.61 -2.88 -14.80
C SER A 100 11.13 -1.81 -15.78
N PRO A 101 10.01 -2.03 -16.49
CA PRO A 101 9.36 -1.00 -17.31
C PRO A 101 8.78 0.08 -16.39
N ALA A 102 9.63 0.94 -15.86
CA ALA A 102 9.24 2.15 -15.16
C ALA A 102 9.27 3.31 -16.16
N PRO A 103 8.48 4.37 -15.93
CA PRO A 103 8.61 5.58 -16.71
C PRO A 103 10.05 6.10 -16.60
N ILE A 104 10.74 6.16 -17.74
CA ILE A 104 12.14 6.57 -17.81
C ILE A 104 12.26 8.09 -17.56
N GLY A 105 11.18 8.86 -17.75
CA GLY A 105 11.11 10.28 -17.46
C GLY A 105 10.19 10.62 -16.28
N ASP A 106 10.23 11.88 -15.88
CA ASP A 106 9.28 12.43 -14.90
C ASP A 106 7.83 12.36 -15.44
N VAL A 107 6.99 11.58 -14.76
CA VAL A 107 5.55 11.44 -15.04
C VAL A 107 4.67 12.28 -14.12
N PHE A 108 5.26 12.90 -13.10
CA PHE A 108 4.54 13.74 -12.15
C PHE A 108 4.61 15.20 -12.57
N GLY A 109 5.67 15.62 -13.25
CA GLY A 109 5.86 17.02 -13.65
C GLY A 109 5.78 17.93 -12.43
N ASP A 110 4.91 18.93 -12.48
CA ASP A 110 4.74 19.89 -11.38
C ASP A 110 3.81 19.37 -10.25
N TRP A 111 3.25 18.17 -10.40
CA TRP A 111 2.37 17.56 -9.40
C TRP A 111 3.15 17.08 -8.17
N LYS A 112 2.64 17.41 -6.99
CA LYS A 112 3.25 17.06 -5.69
C LYS A 112 2.19 16.48 -4.77
N ILE A 113 2.52 15.40 -4.06
CA ILE A 113 1.71 14.88 -2.95
C ILE A 113 1.80 15.89 -1.81
N THR A 114 0.65 16.46 -1.41
CA THR A 114 0.54 17.42 -0.31
C THR A 114 0.20 16.75 1.03
N GLY A 115 -0.24 15.50 0.99
CA GLY A 115 -0.36 14.66 2.16
C GLY A 115 -0.82 13.25 1.81
N ALA A 116 -0.50 12.31 2.68
CA ALA A 116 -0.94 10.91 2.60
C ALA A 116 -1.26 10.41 4.00
N SER A 117 -2.38 9.72 4.15
CA SER A 117 -2.87 9.23 5.44
C SER A 117 -3.45 7.83 5.30
N GLN A 118 -2.87 6.87 6.02
CA GLN A 118 -3.49 5.57 6.26
C GLN A 118 -4.62 5.77 7.26
N GLY A 119 -5.87 5.47 6.88
CA GLY A 119 -6.99 5.62 7.83
C GLY A 119 -7.73 6.95 7.77
N ASN A 120 -7.63 7.74 6.69
CA ASN A 120 -8.43 8.96 6.46
C ASN A 120 -8.24 10.12 7.44
N TYR A 121 -7.35 10.05 8.43
CA TYR A 121 -7.12 11.17 9.33
C TYR A 121 -6.60 12.37 8.53
N TRP A 122 -7.34 13.47 8.56
CA TRP A 122 -6.99 14.69 7.82
C TRP A 122 -7.29 15.97 8.61
N GLY A 123 -6.51 17.02 8.36
CA GLY A 123 -6.55 18.27 9.11
C GLY A 123 -5.46 18.36 10.17
N SER A 124 -5.61 19.31 11.10
CA SER A 124 -4.65 19.48 12.21
C SER A 124 -5.09 18.69 13.43
N LEU A 125 -4.19 18.36 14.35
CA LEU A 125 -4.54 17.67 15.61
C LEU A 125 -5.62 18.41 16.44
N LYS A 126 -5.73 19.73 16.31
CA LYS A 126 -6.76 20.55 16.99
C LYS A 126 -8.06 20.69 16.21
N ASN A 127 -8.05 20.36 14.91
CA ASN A 127 -9.18 20.48 14.01
C ASN A 127 -9.09 19.39 12.93
N THR A 128 -9.42 18.18 13.33
CA THR A 128 -9.52 17.01 12.45
C THR A 128 -10.80 17.13 11.65
N VAL A 129 -10.69 17.13 10.32
CA VAL A 129 -11.83 17.29 9.39
C VAL A 129 -12.28 15.98 8.78
N HIS A 130 -11.40 14.97 8.75
CA HIS A 130 -11.72 13.62 8.30
C HIS A 130 -11.17 12.57 9.25
N THR A 131 -11.90 11.48 9.39
CA THR A 131 -11.56 10.37 10.30
C THR A 131 -11.83 9.01 9.65
N PRO A 132 -11.25 7.92 10.17
CA PRO A 132 -11.60 6.58 9.69
C PRO A 132 -13.04 6.14 10.01
N ARG A 133 -13.83 6.97 10.70
CA ARG A 133 -15.25 6.71 11.01
C ARG A 133 -16.20 7.42 10.05
N ASP A 134 -15.69 8.23 9.13
CA ASP A 134 -16.51 8.92 8.14
C ASP A 134 -17.25 7.88 7.29
N PRO A 135 -18.59 7.97 7.10
CA PRO A 135 -19.37 6.89 6.49
C PRO A 135 -18.94 6.51 5.06
N ASP A 136 -18.59 7.52 4.27
CA ASP A 136 -18.03 7.38 2.91
C ASP A 136 -16.70 6.61 2.93
N TYR A 137 -15.80 6.95 3.85
CA TYR A 137 -14.54 6.24 4.00
C TYR A 137 -14.75 4.79 4.47
N VAL A 138 -15.67 4.54 5.40
CA VAL A 138 -15.98 3.18 5.87
C VAL A 138 -16.50 2.32 4.72
N GLN A 139 -17.39 2.86 3.88
CA GLN A 139 -17.90 2.17 2.70
C GLN A 139 -16.78 1.89 1.69
N LEU A 140 -15.95 2.89 1.39
CA LEU A 140 -14.87 2.75 0.42
C LEU A 140 -13.80 1.77 0.90
N ARG A 141 -13.52 1.73 2.21
CA ARG A 141 -12.61 0.74 2.82
C ARG A 141 -13.16 -0.68 2.72
N GLN A 142 -14.48 -0.86 2.81
CA GLN A 142 -15.06 -2.18 2.59
C GLN A 142 -14.93 -2.60 1.12
N GLN A 143 -15.27 -1.73 0.17
CA GLN A 143 -15.07 -1.98 -1.27
C GLN A 143 -13.60 -2.29 -1.60
N CYS A 144 -12.68 -1.60 -0.93
CA CYS A 144 -11.25 -1.85 -1.05
C CYS A 144 -10.87 -3.29 -0.69
N ARG A 145 -11.41 -3.80 0.43
CA ARG A 145 -11.20 -5.18 0.88
C ARG A 145 -11.85 -6.20 -0.06
N ASP A 146 -12.98 -5.84 -0.67
CA ASP A 146 -13.72 -6.72 -1.58
C ASP A 146 -13.09 -6.75 -2.99
N THR A 147 -12.29 -5.75 -3.36
CA THR A 147 -11.58 -5.66 -4.65
C THR A 147 -10.25 -6.43 -4.64
N MET A 148 -9.75 -6.82 -3.47
CA MET A 148 -8.52 -7.60 -3.36
C MET A 148 -8.65 -8.95 -4.09
N PRO A 149 -7.56 -9.48 -4.67
CA PRO A 149 -7.60 -10.75 -5.41
C PRO A 149 -7.92 -11.97 -4.53
N HIS A 150 -7.67 -11.87 -3.22
CA HIS A 150 -7.97 -12.91 -2.24
C HIS A 150 -9.11 -12.46 -1.34
N ASN A 151 -10.03 -13.37 -1.02
CA ASN A 151 -11.13 -13.12 -0.08
C ASN A 151 -10.65 -13.08 1.38
N LEU A 152 -11.54 -12.81 2.34
CA LEU A 152 -11.19 -12.68 3.76
C LEU A 152 -10.49 -13.94 4.32
N GLU A 153 -11.03 -15.13 4.03
CA GLU A 153 -10.51 -16.40 4.56
C GLU A 153 -9.15 -16.73 3.95
N GLU A 154 -8.98 -16.49 2.64
CA GLU A 154 -7.70 -16.66 1.94
C GLU A 154 -6.65 -15.69 2.47
N ARG A 155 -6.98 -14.42 2.66
CA ARG A 155 -6.07 -13.43 3.27
C ARG A 155 -5.64 -13.86 4.66
N ALA A 156 -6.58 -14.32 5.49
CA ALA A 156 -6.28 -14.84 6.81
C ALA A 156 -5.34 -16.06 6.76
N GLN A 157 -5.55 -16.99 5.81
CA GLN A 157 -4.67 -18.14 5.62
C GLN A 157 -3.26 -17.73 5.18
N ILE A 158 -3.13 -16.78 4.23
CA ILE A 158 -1.85 -16.25 3.78
C ILE A 158 -1.09 -15.63 4.96
N LEU A 159 -1.76 -14.80 5.77
CA LEU A 159 -1.17 -14.15 6.94
C LEU A 159 -0.67 -15.15 8.00
N MET A 160 -1.30 -16.32 8.10
CA MET A 160 -0.91 -17.38 9.05
C MET A 160 0.09 -18.38 8.47
N SER A 161 0.41 -18.28 7.18
CA SER A 161 1.24 -19.26 6.50
C SER A 161 2.72 -19.09 6.84
N VAL A 162 3.40 -20.23 6.99
CA VAL A 162 4.86 -20.32 7.05
C VAL A 162 5.29 -21.23 5.90
N LEU A 163 5.96 -20.65 4.92
CA LEU A 163 6.29 -21.31 3.65
C LEU A 163 7.68 -21.93 3.69
N ASP A 164 7.85 -23.03 2.96
CA ASP A 164 9.12 -23.75 2.82
C ASP A 164 10.06 -23.13 1.77
N ALA A 165 9.53 -22.25 0.94
CA ALA A 165 10.24 -21.54 -0.11
C ALA A 165 9.59 -20.15 -0.30
N PRO A 166 10.36 -19.14 -0.78
CA PRO A 166 9.78 -17.83 -1.04
C PRO A 166 8.79 -17.91 -2.21
N PRO A 167 7.62 -17.24 -2.13
CA PRO A 167 6.68 -17.22 -3.23
C PRO A 167 7.27 -16.41 -4.41
N PRO A 168 7.06 -16.84 -5.66
CA PRO A 168 7.42 -16.03 -6.80
C PRO A 168 6.58 -14.75 -6.83
N ALA A 169 7.17 -13.64 -7.27
CA ALA A 169 6.39 -12.45 -7.58
C ALA A 169 5.59 -12.68 -8.86
N GLU A 170 4.28 -12.42 -8.82
CA GLU A 170 3.45 -12.40 -10.02
C GLU A 170 3.84 -11.23 -10.93
N PRO A 171 3.62 -11.33 -12.25
CA PRO A 171 3.86 -10.22 -13.17
C PRO A 171 3.14 -8.95 -12.72
N ALA A 172 3.80 -7.80 -12.86
CA ALA A 172 3.15 -6.51 -12.63
C ALA A 172 1.95 -6.38 -13.57
N VAL A 173 0.76 -6.17 -13.02
CA VAL A 173 -0.40 -5.79 -13.81
C VAL A 173 -0.13 -4.38 -14.34
N PRO A 174 -0.28 -4.11 -15.65
CA PRO A 174 -0.05 -2.79 -16.19
C PRO A 174 -0.91 -1.75 -15.46
N GLY A 175 -0.28 -0.96 -14.61
CA GLY A 175 -0.84 0.27 -14.09
C GLY A 175 -0.89 1.30 -15.20
N TRP A 176 -1.87 2.20 -15.14
CA TRP A 176 -2.10 3.22 -16.15
C TRP A 176 -0.84 4.05 -16.47
N PRO A 177 -0.61 4.45 -17.74
CA PRO A 177 -1.37 4.07 -18.92
C PRO A 177 -0.78 2.78 -19.52
N GLY A 178 -1.39 1.64 -19.20
CA GLY A 178 -1.19 0.41 -19.96
C GLY A 178 -1.70 0.64 -21.38
N SER A 179 -0.77 0.70 -22.33
CA SER A 179 -0.97 0.65 -23.78
C SER A 179 -2.39 0.98 -24.27
N THR A 180 -2.63 2.22 -24.70
CA THR A 180 -3.67 2.48 -25.69
C THR A 180 -3.26 1.75 -26.97
N ALA A 181 -3.85 0.58 -27.22
CA ALA A 181 -3.91 0.01 -28.56
C ALA A 181 -5.00 0.72 -29.36
#